data_AF-A0A382HIE5-F1
#
_entry.id   AF-A0A382HIE5-F1
#
_cell.length_a   1.000
_cell.length_b   1.000
_cell.length_c   1.000
_cell.angle_alpha   90.00
_cell.angle_beta   90.00
_cell.angle_gamma   90.00
#
_symmetry.space_group_name_H-M   'P 1'
#
loop_
_entity.id
_entity.type
_entity.pdbx_description
1 polymer ?
#
loop_
_entity_poly.entity_id
_entity_poly.type
_entity_poly.pdbx_seq_one_letter_code
_entity_poly.pdbx_strand_id
1 'polypeptide(L)'
;MLRRQTIFPLLSALVTIFTHAAAKPEVVSPWNQWIERDFPFFSTTVDARNKTAEDNLTPRALIFPLGQDHFLAYDLDLLRVAVAWKAKDTPFLNASMSVNSYPYQLKKVGGGQGTLPKPNGEIWFQNGIYPGVGVGSPDFTDTRPPPPTETEVGRGGINPKLARFRGINLQSGAEIEYEVGTTRIRERFGLEKDGLIRHLKVAAHNKPL
;
A
#
# COMPACT_ATOMS: atom_id res chain seq x y z
N MET A 1 5.70 -89.59 -0.22
CA MET A 1 6.93 -89.09 0.41
C MET A 1 7.32 -87.78 -0.29
N LEU A 2 7.49 -86.72 0.51
CA LEU A 2 8.03 -85.38 0.20
C LEU A 2 7.32 -84.46 -0.83
N ARG A 3 6.47 -83.61 -0.26
CA ARG A 3 6.10 -82.25 -0.71
C ARG A 3 7.32 -81.44 -1.18
N ARG A 4 7.19 -80.71 -2.28
CA ARG A 4 7.86 -79.41 -2.44
C ARG A 4 6.86 -78.40 -3.02
N GLN A 5 6.60 -77.40 -2.20
CA GLN A 5 5.57 -76.40 -2.36
C GLN A 5 5.96 -75.38 -3.42
N THR A 6 4.97 -75.03 -4.21
CA THR A 6 4.80 -73.79 -4.98
C THR A 6 5.40 -72.57 -4.27
N ILE A 7 6.47 -72.02 -4.82
CA ILE A 7 6.95 -70.67 -4.47
C ILE A 7 6.25 -69.71 -5.44
N PHE A 8 5.16 -69.13 -4.94
CA PHE A 8 4.44 -68.02 -5.56
C PHE A 8 5.39 -66.82 -5.81
N PRO A 9 5.17 -66.04 -6.88
CA PRO A 9 5.97 -64.86 -7.19
C PRO A 9 5.62 -63.75 -6.19
N LEU A 10 6.39 -63.64 -5.12
CA LEU A 10 6.19 -62.62 -4.09
C LEU A 10 7.34 -61.60 -4.12
N LEU A 11 7.63 -61.05 -5.29
CA LEU A 11 8.63 -59.98 -5.45
C LEU A 11 8.18 -58.90 -6.45
N SER A 12 6.90 -58.53 -6.42
CA SER A 12 6.39 -57.34 -7.13
C SER A 12 5.46 -56.47 -6.29
N ALA A 13 5.42 -56.70 -4.98
CA ALA A 13 4.60 -55.92 -4.04
C ALA A 13 5.48 -55.32 -2.94
N LEU A 14 6.49 -54.53 -3.30
CA LEU A 14 7.10 -53.56 -2.40
C LEU A 14 7.74 -52.46 -3.25
N VAL A 15 7.54 -51.21 -2.85
CA VAL A 15 8.01 -49.96 -3.47
C VAL A 15 7.05 -49.33 -4.49
N THR A 16 5.76 -49.24 -4.14
CA THR A 16 5.08 -47.93 -4.25
C THR A 16 5.31 -47.19 -2.94
N ILE A 17 6.54 -46.74 -2.72
CA ILE A 17 6.82 -45.74 -1.68
C ILE A 17 6.03 -44.50 -2.11
N PHE A 18 5.10 -44.10 -1.25
CA PHE A 18 4.33 -42.88 -1.33
C PHE A 18 5.26 -41.69 -1.68
N THR A 19 5.34 -41.32 -2.95
CA THR A 19 5.72 -39.95 -3.32
C THR A 19 4.50 -39.06 -3.12
N HIS A 20 4.00 -38.99 -1.88
CA HIS A 20 3.34 -37.77 -1.45
C HIS A 20 4.46 -36.76 -1.24
N ALA A 21 4.88 -36.10 -2.33
CA ALA A 21 5.59 -34.85 -2.17
C ALA A 21 4.67 -33.98 -1.33
N ALA A 22 5.02 -33.76 -0.07
CA ALA A 22 4.28 -32.86 0.80
C ALA A 22 4.11 -31.56 0.02
N ALA A 23 2.86 -31.17 -0.25
CA ALA A 23 2.59 -29.91 -0.92
C ALA A 23 3.37 -28.84 -0.18
N LYS A 24 4.21 -28.08 -0.90
CA LYS A 24 4.95 -26.99 -0.27
C LYS A 24 3.90 -26.13 0.42
N PRO A 25 4.05 -25.85 1.73
CA PRO A 25 3.09 -25.02 2.43
C PRO A 25 2.92 -23.72 1.65
N GLU A 26 1.66 -23.33 1.47
CA GLU A 26 1.33 -22.12 0.74
C GLU A 26 2.08 -20.95 1.37
N VAL A 27 2.90 -20.26 0.58
CA VAL A 27 3.66 -19.11 1.05
C VAL A 27 2.69 -17.95 1.14
N VAL A 28 2.09 -17.77 2.32
CA VAL A 28 1.22 -16.63 2.61
C VAL A 28 2.06 -15.36 2.51
N SER A 29 1.59 -14.40 1.73
CA SER A 29 2.26 -13.10 1.59
C SER A 29 2.41 -12.42 2.96
N PRO A 30 3.58 -11.84 3.27
CA PRO A 30 3.80 -11.08 4.51
C PRO A 30 2.76 -9.97 4.73
N TRP A 31 2.22 -9.40 3.66
CA TRP A 31 1.17 -8.39 3.73
C TRP A 31 -0.11 -8.91 4.38
N ASN A 32 -0.51 -10.16 4.08
CA ASN A 32 -1.73 -10.75 4.63
C ASN A 32 -1.61 -11.05 6.14
N GLN A 33 -0.39 -11.15 6.65
CA GLN A 33 -0.10 -11.33 8.07
C GLN A 33 0.07 -9.99 8.79
N TRP A 34 0.58 -8.98 8.09
CA TRP A 34 0.86 -7.65 8.64
C TRP A 34 -0.37 -6.74 8.69
N ILE A 35 -1.28 -6.87 7.73
CA ILE A 35 -2.46 -5.99 7.64
C ILE A 35 -3.53 -6.46 8.61
N GLU A 36 -3.86 -5.60 9.58
CA GLU A 36 -4.99 -5.79 10.48
C GLU A 36 -6.30 -5.68 9.69
N ARG A 37 -7.06 -6.77 9.61
CA ARG A 37 -8.27 -6.86 8.77
C ARG A 37 -9.36 -5.86 9.16
N ASP A 38 -9.47 -5.57 10.45
CA ASP A 38 -10.53 -4.73 11.01
C ASP A 38 -10.09 -3.27 11.24
N PHE A 39 -8.83 -2.95 10.92
CA PHE A 39 -8.32 -1.59 11.06
C PHE A 39 -8.43 -0.85 9.71
N PRO A 40 -8.95 0.38 9.68
CA PRO A 40 -9.44 0.99 8.44
C PRO A 40 -8.35 1.53 7.50
N PHE A 41 -7.09 1.52 7.94
CA PHE A 41 -5.94 1.87 7.12
C PHE A 41 -4.66 1.30 7.73
N PHE A 42 -3.58 1.21 6.97
CA PHE A 42 -2.24 0.95 7.50
C PHE A 42 -1.23 1.90 6.88
N SER A 43 -0.05 2.07 7.47
CA SER A 43 0.97 2.97 6.93
C SER A 43 2.12 2.21 6.27
N THR A 44 2.60 2.73 5.15
CA THR A 44 3.80 2.23 4.48
C THR A 44 4.35 3.25 3.48
N THR A 45 5.54 2.97 2.94
CA THR A 45 6.07 3.69 1.77
C THR A 45 5.44 3.13 0.51
N VAL A 46 5.08 3.99 -0.44
CA VAL A 46 4.51 3.58 -1.73
C VAL A 46 5.37 4.13 -2.86
N ASP A 47 5.90 3.22 -3.68
CA ASP A 47 6.54 3.52 -4.94
C ASP A 47 5.55 3.32 -6.07
N ALA A 48 4.91 4.40 -6.50
CA ALA A 48 3.97 4.44 -7.61
C ALA A 48 4.62 4.98 -8.90
N ARG A 49 5.95 5.02 -8.97
CA ARG A 49 6.68 5.55 -10.13
C ARG A 49 6.45 4.70 -11.37
N ASN A 50 6.19 5.37 -12.48
CA ASN A 50 6.10 4.79 -13.81
C ASN A 50 6.39 5.85 -14.88
N LYS A 51 6.29 5.48 -16.16
CA LYS A 51 6.59 6.35 -17.31
C LYS A 51 5.82 7.68 -17.34
N THR A 52 4.65 7.75 -16.70
CA THR A 52 3.79 8.95 -16.70
C THR A 52 3.83 9.70 -15.37
N ALA A 53 4.50 9.15 -14.36
CA ALA A 53 4.58 9.66 -13.00
C ALA A 53 5.94 9.31 -12.41
N GLU A 54 7.01 9.81 -13.02
CA GLU A 54 8.40 9.35 -12.78
C GLU A 54 8.85 9.57 -11.33
N ASP A 55 8.29 10.58 -10.66
CA ASP A 55 8.62 10.95 -9.29
C ASP A 55 7.50 10.62 -8.29
N ASN A 56 6.50 9.78 -8.63
CA ASN A 56 5.43 9.44 -7.69
C ASN A 56 5.87 8.43 -6.61
N LEU A 57 6.70 8.90 -5.68
CA LEU A 57 7.15 8.19 -4.50
C LEU A 57 6.60 8.86 -3.25
N THR A 58 5.89 8.10 -2.42
CA THR A 58 5.31 8.57 -1.17
C THR A 58 5.98 7.86 0.00
N PRO A 59 6.94 8.50 0.69
CA PRO A 59 7.63 7.91 1.84
C PRO A 59 6.69 7.49 2.98
N ARG A 60 5.63 8.28 3.22
CA ARG A 60 4.67 8.08 4.31
C ARG A 60 3.24 8.14 3.79
N ALA A 61 2.77 7.01 3.27
CA ALA A 61 1.39 6.87 2.85
C ALA A 61 0.53 6.25 3.96
N LEU A 62 -0.73 6.68 4.03
CA LEU A 62 -1.81 5.90 4.60
C LEU A 62 -2.48 5.12 3.50
N ILE A 63 -2.61 3.82 3.68
CA ILE A 63 -3.25 2.92 2.74
C ILE A 63 -4.63 2.58 3.29
N PHE A 64 -5.66 2.93 2.54
CA PHE A 64 -7.05 2.61 2.86
C PHE A 64 -7.49 1.38 2.05
N PRO A 65 -7.75 0.23 2.68
CA PRO A 65 -8.46 -0.88 2.06
C PRO A 65 -9.93 -0.50 1.89
N LEU A 66 -10.40 -0.40 0.65
CA LEU A 66 -11.77 0.05 0.33
C LEU A 66 -12.73 -1.12 0.03
N GLY A 67 -12.24 -2.36 0.14
CA GLY A 67 -12.98 -3.57 -0.17
C GLY A 67 -12.82 -4.03 -1.62
N GLN A 68 -13.20 -5.29 -1.89
CA GLN A 68 -13.06 -5.92 -3.22
C GLN A 68 -11.65 -5.78 -3.82
N ASP A 69 -10.62 -5.87 -2.97
CA ASP A 69 -9.21 -5.69 -3.32
C ASP A 69 -8.83 -4.31 -3.87
N HIS A 70 -9.64 -3.27 -3.60
CA HIS A 70 -9.30 -1.89 -3.94
C HIS A 70 -8.57 -1.22 -2.79
N PHE A 71 -7.53 -0.46 -3.14
CA PHE A 71 -6.71 0.27 -2.21
C PHE A 71 -6.49 1.70 -2.70
N LEU A 72 -6.37 2.61 -1.74
CA LEU A 72 -6.00 4.00 -1.98
C LEU A 72 -4.82 4.38 -1.08
N ALA A 73 -3.78 4.95 -1.67
CA ALA A 73 -2.66 5.54 -0.94
C ALA A 73 -2.85 7.06 -0.83
N TYR A 74 -2.96 7.54 0.40
CA TYR A 74 -3.00 8.97 0.73
C TYR A 74 -1.63 9.41 1.26
N ASP A 75 -1.06 10.40 0.60
CA ASP A 75 0.23 11.00 0.95
C ASP A 75 0.02 12.06 2.03
N LEU A 76 0.51 11.77 3.24
CA LEU A 76 0.39 12.68 4.38
C LEU A 76 1.31 13.90 4.27
N ASP A 77 2.39 13.77 3.50
CA ASP A 77 3.35 14.85 3.31
C ASP A 77 2.77 15.91 2.38
N LEU A 78 2.10 15.50 1.31
CA LEU A 78 1.53 16.43 0.32
C LEU A 78 0.01 16.59 0.40
N LEU A 79 -0.66 15.92 1.33
CA LEU A 79 -2.12 15.94 1.51
C LEU A 79 -2.88 15.65 0.21
N ARG A 80 -2.49 14.56 -0.46
CA ARG A 80 -3.04 14.17 -1.77
C ARG A 80 -3.34 12.68 -1.82
N VAL A 81 -4.25 12.28 -2.70
CA VAL A 81 -4.31 10.89 -3.17
C VAL A 81 -3.12 10.66 -4.09
N ALA A 82 -2.20 9.77 -3.73
CA ALA A 82 -1.03 9.46 -4.54
C ALA A 82 -1.34 8.46 -5.65
N VAL A 83 -2.07 7.40 -5.30
CA VAL A 83 -2.46 6.32 -6.22
C VAL A 83 -3.66 5.55 -5.66
N ALA A 84 -4.54 5.10 -6.55
CA ALA A 84 -5.60 4.14 -6.25
C ALA A 84 -5.52 2.99 -7.25
N TRP A 85 -5.71 1.76 -6.77
CA TRP A 85 -5.54 0.56 -7.59
C TRP A 85 -6.42 -0.58 -7.13
N LYS A 86 -6.71 -1.48 -8.07
CA LYS A 86 -7.29 -2.80 -7.78
C LYS A 86 -6.17 -3.82 -7.74
N ALA A 87 -5.99 -4.47 -6.59
CA ALA A 87 -4.97 -5.49 -6.40
C ALA A 87 -5.35 -6.82 -7.07
N LYS A 88 -4.35 -7.64 -7.39
CA LYS A 88 -4.57 -9.02 -7.87
C LYS A 88 -4.72 -10.02 -6.73
N ASP A 89 -3.85 -9.93 -5.73
CA ASP A 89 -3.81 -10.85 -4.58
C ASP A 89 -3.49 -10.10 -3.27
N THR A 90 -2.42 -9.31 -3.30
CA THR A 90 -1.94 -8.50 -2.18
C THR A 90 -1.82 -7.05 -2.61
N PRO A 91 -1.86 -6.06 -1.69
CA PRO A 91 -1.81 -4.65 -2.08
C PRO A 91 -0.50 -4.26 -2.79
N PHE A 92 0.64 -4.86 -2.41
CA PHE A 92 1.95 -4.52 -2.96
C PHE A 92 2.75 -5.74 -3.41
N LEU A 93 3.64 -5.53 -4.41
CA LEU A 93 4.56 -6.53 -4.96
C LEU A 93 5.71 -6.83 -4.00
N ASN A 94 6.29 -5.76 -3.44
CA ASN A 94 7.39 -5.85 -2.49
C ASN A 94 6.89 -5.58 -1.07
N ALA A 95 7.52 -6.20 -0.08
CA ALA A 95 7.27 -5.91 1.33
C ALA A 95 8.08 -4.69 1.78
N SER A 96 7.50 -3.88 2.68
CA SER A 96 8.27 -2.86 3.38
C SER A 96 9.18 -3.48 4.44
N MET A 97 10.10 -2.69 4.99
CA MET A 97 10.99 -3.14 6.06
C MET A 97 10.22 -3.63 7.29
N SER A 98 9.19 -2.91 7.73
CA SER A 98 8.36 -3.32 8.87
C SER A 98 7.63 -4.65 8.60
N VAL A 99 7.03 -4.78 7.41
CA VAL A 99 6.28 -5.97 6.98
C VAL A 99 7.18 -7.21 6.90
N ASN A 100 8.44 -7.03 6.51
CA ASN A 100 9.36 -8.15 6.33
C ASN A 100 10.15 -8.50 7.60
N SER A 101 10.48 -7.54 8.46
CA SER A 101 11.35 -7.75 9.62
C SER A 101 10.60 -8.06 10.92
N TYR A 102 9.32 -7.71 11.03
CA TYR A 102 8.54 -7.98 12.24
C TYR A 102 8.09 -9.45 12.39
N PRO A 103 7.50 -10.10 11.36
CA PRO A 103 7.08 -11.50 11.48
C PRO A 103 8.22 -12.51 11.30
N TYR A 104 9.35 -12.11 10.71
CA TYR A 104 10.46 -13.03 10.38
C TYR A 104 11.78 -12.55 11.00
N GLN A 105 12.19 -13.20 12.08
CA GLN A 105 13.44 -12.91 12.77
C GLN A 105 14.63 -12.94 11.81
N LEU A 106 15.55 -11.98 11.97
CA LEU A 106 16.80 -11.84 11.20
C LEU A 106 16.63 -11.58 9.69
N LYS A 107 15.39 -11.33 9.21
CA LYS A 107 15.15 -10.99 7.81
C LYS A 107 15.24 -9.48 7.59
N LYS A 108 16.33 -9.04 6.98
CA LYS A 108 16.59 -7.63 6.65
C LYS A 108 16.17 -7.34 5.20
N VAL A 109 15.49 -6.21 4.98
CA VAL A 109 15.30 -5.67 3.62
C VAL A 109 16.56 -4.90 3.22
N GLY A 110 17.01 -5.06 1.98
CA GLY A 110 18.13 -4.28 1.45
C GLY A 110 17.85 -2.78 1.51
N GLY A 111 18.90 -1.97 1.72
CA GLY A 111 18.76 -0.52 1.70
C GLY A 111 18.43 0.02 0.31
N GLY A 112 18.06 1.31 0.25
CA GLY A 112 17.77 2.01 -1.00
C GLY A 112 16.30 1.93 -1.44
N GLN A 113 16.03 2.37 -2.67
CA GLN A 113 14.65 2.53 -3.16
C GLN A 113 14.20 1.42 -4.14
N GLY A 114 15.08 0.49 -4.51
CA GLY A 114 14.81 -0.50 -5.57
C GLY A 114 13.77 -1.57 -5.22
N THR A 115 13.52 -1.78 -3.92
CA THR A 115 12.61 -2.82 -3.41
C THR A 115 11.45 -2.24 -2.59
N LEU A 116 11.15 -0.95 -2.76
CA LEU A 116 10.02 -0.32 -2.07
C LEU A 116 8.68 -0.95 -2.50
N PRO A 117 7.66 -0.91 -1.63
CA PRO A 117 6.33 -1.43 -1.96
C PRO A 117 5.75 -0.75 -3.21
N LYS A 118 5.52 -1.53 -4.25
CA LYS A 118 4.89 -1.09 -5.51
C LYS A 118 3.48 -1.65 -5.59
N PRO A 119 2.45 -0.86 -5.98
CA PRO A 119 1.09 -1.38 -6.14
C PRO A 119 1.07 -2.66 -6.99
N ASN A 120 0.41 -3.71 -6.49
CA ASN A 120 0.31 -5.00 -7.17
C ASN A 120 -1.05 -5.15 -7.85
N GLY A 121 -1.20 -4.55 -9.04
CA GLY A 121 -2.40 -4.71 -9.83
C GLY A 121 -2.62 -3.58 -10.82
N GLU A 122 -3.89 -3.32 -11.11
CA GLU A 122 -4.32 -2.31 -12.06
C GLU A 122 -4.43 -0.95 -11.37
N ILE A 123 -3.64 0.02 -11.84
CA ILE A 123 -3.75 1.41 -11.40
C ILE A 123 -5.01 2.02 -12.03
N TRP A 124 -5.93 2.48 -11.19
CA TRP A 124 -7.12 3.22 -11.64
C TRP A 124 -6.86 4.70 -11.77
N PHE A 125 -6.04 5.24 -10.85
CA PHE A 125 -5.73 6.65 -10.79
C PHE A 125 -4.39 6.88 -10.10
N GLN A 126 -3.65 7.89 -10.54
CA GLN A 126 -2.43 8.35 -9.88
C GLN A 126 -2.23 9.85 -10.11
N ASN A 127 -1.59 10.51 -9.15
CA ASN A 127 -1.19 11.92 -9.26
C ASN A 127 0.33 12.05 -9.32
N GLY A 128 0.79 13.16 -9.90
CA GLY A 128 2.18 13.60 -9.79
C GLY A 128 2.53 14.09 -8.39
N ILE A 129 3.80 14.42 -8.18
CA ILE A 129 4.33 14.85 -6.89
C ILE A 129 4.12 16.36 -6.68
N TYR A 130 2.94 16.74 -6.20
CA TYR A 130 2.59 18.12 -5.89
C TYR A 130 1.53 18.15 -4.79
N PRO A 131 1.37 19.25 -4.04
CA PRO A 131 0.30 19.40 -3.05
C PRO A 131 -1.09 19.03 -3.58
N GLY A 132 -1.84 18.22 -2.84
CA GLY A 132 -3.24 17.90 -3.19
C GLY A 132 -4.24 19.01 -2.85
N VAL A 133 -3.76 20.04 -2.17
CA VAL A 133 -4.52 21.21 -1.71
C VAL A 133 -3.64 22.46 -1.72
N GLY A 134 -4.28 23.63 -1.85
CA GLY A 134 -3.59 24.91 -1.90
C GLY A 134 -4.53 26.08 -1.59
N VAL A 135 -4.06 27.30 -1.86
CA VAL A 135 -4.86 28.52 -1.75
C VAL A 135 -4.70 29.27 -3.07
N GLY A 136 -5.81 29.76 -3.63
CA GLY A 136 -5.79 30.50 -4.89
C GLY A 136 -5.82 29.58 -6.10
N SER A 137 -4.84 29.71 -7.00
CA SER A 137 -4.79 28.93 -8.24
C SER A 137 -4.13 27.57 -8.02
N PRO A 138 -4.55 26.52 -8.75
CA PRO A 138 -3.89 25.21 -8.71
C PRO A 138 -2.41 25.32 -9.08
N ASP A 139 -1.56 24.64 -8.32
CA ASP A 139 -0.12 24.52 -8.53
C ASP A 139 0.27 23.04 -8.58
N PHE A 140 0.92 22.64 -9.66
CA PHE A 140 1.32 21.26 -9.92
C PHE A 140 2.83 21.05 -9.73
N THR A 141 3.48 21.91 -8.93
CA THR A 141 4.90 21.82 -8.60
C THR A 141 5.14 21.26 -7.19
N ASP A 142 6.23 20.52 -7.00
CA ASP A 142 6.67 20.13 -5.65
C ASP A 142 7.35 21.31 -4.96
N THR A 143 6.64 21.97 -4.05
CA THR A 143 7.15 23.16 -3.34
C THR A 143 8.07 22.81 -2.16
N ARG A 144 8.34 21.53 -1.91
CA ARG A 144 9.18 21.11 -0.79
C ARG A 144 10.66 21.39 -1.10
N PRO A 145 11.51 21.56 -0.06
CA PRO A 145 12.93 21.69 -0.28
C PRO A 145 13.48 20.50 -1.07
N PRO A 146 14.41 20.73 -2.01
CA PRO A 146 15.04 19.64 -2.72
C PRO A 146 15.74 18.69 -1.72
N PRO A 147 15.76 17.39 -2.00
CA PRO A 147 16.44 16.45 -1.14
C PRO A 147 17.97 16.66 -1.18
N PRO A 148 18.72 16.10 -0.21
CA PRO A 148 20.17 16.25 -0.14
C PRO A 148 20.91 15.70 -1.37
N THR A 149 20.30 14.77 -2.11
CA THR A 149 20.82 14.17 -3.33
C THR A 149 19.76 14.18 -4.43
N GLU A 150 20.18 14.34 -5.68
CA GLU A 150 19.28 14.40 -6.85
C GLU A 150 18.51 13.10 -7.10
N THR A 151 19.01 11.98 -6.58
CA THR A 151 18.38 10.65 -6.72
C THR A 151 17.24 10.39 -5.75
N GLU A 152 17.08 11.24 -4.75
CA GLU A 152 15.99 11.14 -3.80
C GLU A 152 14.81 11.97 -4.28
N VAL A 153 13.61 11.47 -4.02
CA VAL A 153 12.37 12.18 -4.32
C VAL A 153 11.88 12.86 -3.05
N GLY A 154 11.35 14.07 -3.18
CA GLY A 154 11.16 15.07 -2.12
C GLY A 154 10.86 14.55 -0.70
N ARG A 155 11.49 15.20 0.29
CA ARG A 155 11.40 14.83 1.71
C ARG A 155 10.59 15.84 2.50
N GLY A 156 9.89 15.33 3.53
CA GLY A 156 9.11 16.13 4.46
C GLY A 156 7.75 16.53 3.90
N GLY A 157 6.96 17.19 4.75
CA GLY A 157 5.62 17.63 4.42
C GLY A 157 5.59 18.98 3.70
N ILE A 158 4.43 19.28 3.13
CA ILE A 158 4.06 20.60 2.63
C ILE A 158 4.31 21.65 3.72
N ASN A 159 4.66 22.86 3.30
CA ASN A 159 4.88 23.97 4.23
C ASN A 159 3.64 24.18 5.11
N PRO A 160 3.76 24.16 6.46
CA PRO A 160 2.63 24.34 7.37
C PRO A 160 1.86 25.64 7.20
N LYS A 161 2.45 26.66 6.55
CA LYS A 161 1.77 27.91 6.18
C LYS A 161 0.74 27.72 5.05
N LEU A 162 0.92 26.70 4.21
CA LEU A 162 0.00 26.34 3.13
C LEU A 162 -1.08 25.40 3.64
N ALA A 163 -0.67 24.26 4.19
CA ALA A 163 -1.58 23.27 4.74
C ALA A 163 -0.93 22.44 5.85
N ARG A 164 -1.77 21.84 6.71
CA ARG A 164 -1.31 21.05 7.85
C ARG A 164 -2.24 19.88 8.12
N PHE A 165 -1.69 18.67 8.09
CA PHE A 165 -2.36 17.48 8.62
C PHE A 165 -2.70 17.65 10.11
N ARG A 166 -3.93 17.32 10.50
CA ARG A 166 -4.39 17.41 11.90
C ARG A 166 -4.58 16.04 12.54
N GLY A 167 -5.12 15.08 11.80
CA GLY A 167 -5.32 13.74 12.34
C GLY A 167 -6.30 12.91 11.51
N ILE A 168 -6.74 11.80 12.10
CA ILE A 168 -7.75 10.91 11.53
C ILE A 168 -8.81 10.69 12.59
N ASN A 169 -10.05 11.00 12.28
CA ASN A 169 -11.18 10.73 13.14
C ASN A 169 -11.73 9.32 12.87
N LEU A 170 -11.50 8.42 13.83
CA LEU A 170 -11.99 7.03 13.78
C LEU A 170 -13.47 6.89 14.16
N GLN A 171 -14.04 7.83 14.92
CA GLN A 171 -15.46 7.78 15.32
C GLN A 171 -16.39 7.98 14.12
N SER A 172 -15.97 8.75 13.13
CA SER A 172 -16.72 9.03 11.90
C SER A 172 -16.40 8.07 10.74
N GLY A 173 -15.58 7.04 11.01
CA GLY A 173 -15.01 6.15 10.01
C GLY A 173 -13.85 6.81 9.28
N ALA A 174 -12.62 6.46 9.66
CA ALA A 174 -11.32 6.88 9.11
C ALA A 174 -11.32 8.18 8.28
N GLU A 175 -11.84 9.27 8.86
CA GLU A 175 -11.98 10.56 8.19
C GLU A 175 -10.68 11.35 8.41
N ILE A 176 -9.98 11.66 7.33
CA ILE A 176 -8.77 12.47 7.35
C ILE A 176 -9.15 13.91 7.65
N GLU A 177 -8.43 14.56 8.56
CA GLU A 177 -8.61 15.95 8.90
C GLU A 177 -7.32 16.74 8.70
N TYR A 178 -7.43 17.88 8.02
CA TYR A 178 -6.32 18.80 7.81
C TYR A 178 -6.83 20.23 7.66
N GLU A 179 -5.90 21.18 7.63
CA GLU A 179 -6.19 22.59 7.41
C GLU A 179 -5.45 23.10 6.20
N VAL A 180 -6.10 24.03 5.48
CA VAL A 180 -5.52 24.75 4.34
C VAL A 180 -5.69 26.24 4.62
N GLY A 181 -4.58 26.95 4.82
CA GLY A 181 -4.59 28.26 5.46
C GLY A 181 -5.27 28.20 6.83
N THR A 182 -6.47 28.76 6.95
CA THR A 182 -7.31 28.73 8.17
C THR A 182 -8.56 27.86 8.03
N THR A 183 -8.73 27.19 6.89
CA THR A 183 -9.94 26.42 6.59
C THR A 183 -9.73 24.97 6.93
N ARG A 184 -10.62 24.40 7.75
CA ARG A 184 -10.62 22.98 8.06
C ARG A 184 -11.25 22.18 6.91
N ILE A 185 -10.59 21.11 6.52
CA ILE A 185 -11.06 20.16 5.53
C ILE A 185 -11.10 18.76 6.14
N ARG A 186 -12.16 18.02 5.78
CA ARG A 186 -12.35 16.63 6.16
C ARG A 186 -12.60 15.78 4.92
N GLU A 187 -11.97 14.62 4.89
CA GLU A 187 -12.02 13.71 3.76
C GLU A 187 -12.25 12.27 4.18
N ARG A 188 -13.09 11.56 3.43
CA ARG A 188 -13.27 10.12 3.56
C ARG A 188 -13.35 9.48 2.19
N PHE A 189 -12.77 8.29 2.08
CA PHE A 189 -12.78 7.50 0.86
C PHE A 189 -13.67 6.26 1.04
N GLY A 190 -14.27 5.82 -0.06
CA GLY A 190 -15.08 4.61 -0.11
C GLY A 190 -15.10 4.03 -1.52
N LEU A 191 -15.56 2.78 -1.61
CA LEU A 191 -15.88 2.14 -2.87
C LEU A 191 -17.38 1.95 -2.95
N GLU A 192 -18.00 2.50 -3.98
CA GLU A 192 -19.42 2.28 -4.31
C GLU A 192 -19.52 1.52 -5.63
N LYS A 193 -20.75 1.16 -6.03
CA LYS A 193 -21.02 0.41 -7.26
C LYS A 193 -20.43 1.09 -8.51
N ASP A 194 -20.45 2.42 -8.52
CA ASP A 194 -20.03 3.24 -9.66
C ASP A 194 -18.54 3.67 -9.59
N GLY A 195 -17.81 3.26 -8.54
CA GLY A 195 -16.37 3.45 -8.43
C GLY A 195 -15.88 4.02 -7.10
N LEU A 196 -14.67 4.59 -7.13
CA LEU A 196 -14.04 5.24 -5.99
C LEU A 196 -14.75 6.55 -5.66
N ILE A 197 -15.20 6.71 -4.42
CA ILE A 197 -15.84 7.92 -3.92
C ILE A 197 -14.92 8.65 -2.95
N ARG A 198 -14.80 9.96 -3.15
CA ARG A 198 -14.15 10.90 -2.22
C ARG A 198 -15.21 11.84 -1.67
N HIS A 199 -15.52 11.71 -0.39
CA HIS A 199 -16.35 12.68 0.32
C HIS A 199 -15.45 13.78 0.87
N LEU A 200 -15.56 14.98 0.30
CA LEU A 200 -14.80 16.16 0.70
C LEU A 200 -15.74 17.15 1.40
N LYS A 201 -15.47 17.46 2.67
CA LYS A 201 -16.18 18.49 3.44
C LYS A 201 -15.23 19.66 3.70
N VAL A 202 -15.58 20.81 3.16
CA VAL A 202 -14.79 22.04 3.30
C VAL A 202 -15.54 22.99 4.23
N ALA A 203 -14.88 23.49 5.28
CA ALA A 203 -15.47 24.49 6.15
C ALA A 203 -15.67 25.83 5.41
N ALA A 204 -16.55 26.69 5.93
CA ALA A 204 -16.75 28.02 5.40
C ALA A 204 -15.43 28.81 5.38
N HIS A 205 -15.19 29.52 4.29
CA HIS A 205 -13.95 30.25 4.04
C HIS A 205 -14.20 31.47 3.17
N ASN A 206 -13.28 32.44 3.23
CA ASN A 206 -13.38 33.72 2.51
C ASN A 206 -12.36 33.88 1.38
N LYS A 207 -11.55 32.85 1.11
CA LYS A 207 -10.53 32.82 0.06
C LYS A 207 -10.63 31.53 -0.74
N PRO A 208 -10.41 31.56 -2.07
CA PRO A 208 -10.36 30.34 -2.87
C PRO A 208 -9.34 29.33 -2.34
N LEU A 209 -9.70 28.05 -2.36
CA LEU A 209 -8.89 26.90 -1.99
C LEU A 209 -8.67 25.98 -3.19
#